data_AF-A0A2D4DQF1-F1
#
_entry.id   AF-A0A2D4DQF1-F1
#
_cell.length_a   1.000
_cell.length_b   1.000
_cell.length_c   1.000
_cell.angle_alpha   90.00
_cell.angle_beta   90.00
_cell.angle_gamma   90.00
#
_symmetry.space_group_name_H-M   'P 1'
#
loop_
_entity.id
_entity.type
_entity.pdbx_description
1 polymer ?
#
loop_
_entity_poly.entity_id
_entity_poly.type
_entity_poly.pdbx_seq_one_letter_code
_entity_poly.pdbx_strand_id
1 'polypeptide(L)'
;MKAIKIAIDGPASSGKSTVAKIIAKNLGYTYLDTGAMYRSATYIALTHGYSDKQVPLILEELAKHPISFHKAADGSQLVYLGNEDVSLAIRQNDVTNNVSWVSALPEIREELVQQQRRIAQEGGIIMDGRDIGTVVLPDAELKIFLVASVEERAERRYKENLEKGIETDFETLKEEIAARDYKDSHRKVSPLKAAEDALVFDTTGVSIEGVVQFIQEKAEKMVDLA
;
A
#
# COMPACT_ATOMS: atom_id res chain seq x y z
N MET A 1 -20.58 -15.56 -8.20
CA MET A 1 -19.46 -14.88 -8.86
C MET A 1 -18.19 -15.47 -8.33
N LYS A 2 -17.27 -15.92 -9.19
CA LYS A 2 -15.97 -16.40 -8.74
C LYS A 2 -15.16 -15.23 -8.19
N ALA A 3 -14.53 -15.45 -7.05
CA ALA A 3 -13.64 -14.49 -6.43
C ALA A 3 -12.31 -14.43 -7.20
N ILE A 4 -11.85 -13.23 -7.53
CA ILE A 4 -10.54 -12.99 -8.15
C ILE A 4 -9.63 -12.19 -7.21
N LYS A 5 -8.33 -12.21 -7.50
CA LYS A 5 -7.31 -11.42 -6.83
C LYS A 5 -6.94 -10.24 -7.71
N ILE A 6 -7.01 -9.05 -7.14
CA ILE A 6 -6.70 -7.79 -7.82
C ILE A 6 -5.46 -7.16 -7.17
N ALA A 7 -4.40 -6.99 -7.94
CA ALA A 7 -3.20 -6.28 -7.53
C ALA A 7 -3.21 -4.85 -8.06
N ILE A 8 -3.03 -3.85 -7.20
CA ILE A 8 -2.85 -2.45 -7.59
C ILE A 8 -1.48 -1.95 -7.09
N ASP A 9 -0.54 -1.81 -8.00
CA ASP A 9 0.81 -1.30 -7.75
C ASP A 9 0.98 0.12 -8.28
N GLY A 10 2.05 0.80 -7.84
CA GLY A 10 2.37 2.16 -8.28
C GLY A 10 3.06 3.01 -7.21
N PRO A 11 3.61 4.18 -7.59
CA PRO A 11 4.42 5.05 -6.74
C PRO A 11 3.64 5.64 -5.57
N ALA A 12 4.34 6.29 -4.62
CA ALA A 12 3.67 6.91 -3.47
C ALA A 12 2.61 7.94 -3.92
N SER A 13 1.49 8.02 -3.21
CA SER A 13 0.43 9.01 -3.46
C SER A 13 -0.24 8.97 -4.85
N SER A 14 -0.16 7.84 -5.57
CA SER A 14 -0.85 7.66 -6.87
C SER A 14 -2.36 7.35 -6.79
N GLY A 15 -2.99 7.46 -5.60
CA GLY A 15 -4.44 7.22 -5.42
C GLY A 15 -4.87 5.75 -5.25
N LYS A 16 -3.91 4.80 -5.22
CA LYS A 16 -4.19 3.35 -5.14
C LYS A 16 -5.12 2.97 -4.00
N SER A 17 -4.83 3.40 -2.77
CA SER A 17 -5.59 2.97 -1.59
C SER A 17 -7.03 3.44 -1.64
N THR A 18 -7.29 4.65 -2.16
CA THR A 18 -8.64 5.18 -2.34
C THR A 18 -9.42 4.36 -3.37
N VAL A 19 -8.82 4.15 -4.54
CA VAL A 19 -9.42 3.36 -5.63
C VAL A 19 -9.67 1.92 -5.21
N ALA A 20 -8.68 1.29 -4.57
CA ALA A 20 -8.77 -0.09 -4.08
C ALA A 20 -9.91 -0.27 -3.07
N LYS A 21 -10.07 0.66 -2.12
CA LYS A 21 -11.16 0.61 -1.13
C LYS A 21 -12.55 0.69 -1.79
N ILE A 22 -12.71 1.59 -2.76
CA ILE A 22 -13.99 1.77 -3.46
C ILE A 22 -14.34 0.49 -4.22
N ILE A 23 -13.39 -0.05 -4.98
CA ILE A 23 -13.59 -1.28 -5.76
C ILE A 23 -13.84 -2.48 -4.84
N ALA A 24 -13.10 -2.60 -3.74
CA ALA A 24 -13.33 -3.65 -2.73
C ALA A 24 -14.77 -3.63 -2.22
N LYS A 25 -15.26 -2.42 -1.86
CA LYS A 25 -16.62 -2.22 -1.38
C LYS A 25 -17.65 -2.60 -2.45
N ASN A 26 -17.44 -2.18 -3.70
CA ASN A 26 -18.37 -2.45 -4.80
C ASN A 26 -18.46 -3.95 -5.13
N LEU A 27 -17.34 -4.68 -5.05
CA LEU A 27 -17.28 -6.12 -5.35
C LEU A 27 -17.54 -7.01 -4.13
N GLY A 28 -17.63 -6.44 -2.92
CA GLY A 28 -17.72 -7.21 -1.67
C GLY A 28 -16.42 -7.96 -1.34
N TYR A 29 -15.27 -7.45 -1.79
CA TYR A 29 -13.96 -8.07 -1.63
C TYR A 29 -13.25 -7.58 -0.36
N THR A 30 -12.32 -8.39 0.12
CA THR A 30 -11.37 -7.98 1.16
C THR A 30 -10.42 -6.94 0.59
N TYR A 31 -10.15 -5.87 1.34
CA TYR A 31 -9.15 -4.87 1.01
C TYR A 31 -7.95 -4.97 1.96
N LEU A 32 -6.73 -4.99 1.40
CA LEU A 32 -5.49 -5.00 2.17
C LEU A 32 -4.55 -3.86 1.76
N ASP A 33 -4.31 -2.91 2.68
CA ASP A 33 -3.26 -1.88 2.57
C ASP A 33 -1.92 -2.49 2.98
N THR A 34 -1.16 -3.04 2.02
CA THR A 34 0.16 -3.61 2.33
C THR A 34 1.15 -2.53 2.77
N GLY A 35 0.95 -1.29 2.32
CA GLY A 35 1.75 -0.15 2.74
C GLY A 35 1.62 0.12 4.24
N ALA A 36 0.43 -0.07 4.81
CA ALA A 36 0.22 0.03 6.25
C ALA A 36 1.03 -1.00 7.02
N MET A 37 1.15 -2.23 6.51
CA MET A 37 1.95 -3.28 7.17
C MET A 37 3.43 -2.89 7.29
N TYR A 38 4.01 -2.41 6.19
CA TYR A 38 5.40 -1.92 6.21
C TYR A 38 5.56 -0.67 7.08
N ARG A 39 4.57 0.23 7.11
CA ARG A 39 4.59 1.39 8.00
C ARG A 39 4.47 0.98 9.47
N SER A 40 3.73 -0.08 9.81
CA SER A 40 3.69 -0.63 11.16
C SER A 40 5.04 -1.21 11.60
N ALA A 41 5.72 -1.98 10.74
CA ALA A 41 7.09 -2.44 11.01
C ALA A 41 8.07 -1.25 11.17
N THR A 42 7.86 -0.18 10.40
CA THR A 42 8.65 1.04 10.50
C THR A 42 8.41 1.78 11.81
N TYR A 43 7.14 1.89 12.22
CA TYR A 43 6.78 2.49 13.50
C TYR A 43 7.41 1.72 14.67
N ILE A 44 7.40 0.38 14.65
CA ILE A 44 8.11 -0.44 15.65
C ILE A 44 9.59 -0.07 15.71
N ALA A 45 10.25 0.00 14.55
CA ALA A 45 11.67 0.32 14.47
C ALA A 45 11.98 1.71 15.04
N LEU A 46 11.18 2.71 14.68
CA LEU A 46 11.36 4.09 15.16
C LEU A 46 11.10 4.22 16.66
N THR A 47 10.00 3.66 17.16
CA THR A 47 9.60 3.72 18.57
C THR A 47 10.65 3.10 19.50
N HIS A 48 11.34 2.05 19.05
CA HIS A 48 12.38 1.37 19.84
C HIS A 48 13.81 1.79 19.48
N GLY A 49 14.00 2.68 18.51
CA GLY A 49 15.33 3.09 18.04
C GLY A 49 16.13 1.97 17.38
N TYR A 50 15.46 1.00 16.74
CA TYR A 50 16.11 -0.11 16.05
C TYR A 50 16.65 0.30 14.67
N SER A 51 17.77 -0.31 14.31
CA SER A 51 18.45 -0.14 13.02
C SER A 51 18.33 -1.37 12.12
N ASP A 52 18.88 -1.28 10.91
CA ASP A 52 19.06 -2.39 9.96
C ASP A 52 19.91 -3.55 10.49
N LYS A 53 20.62 -3.37 11.60
CA LYS A 53 21.37 -4.43 12.32
C LYS A 53 20.54 -5.17 13.35
N GLN A 54 19.33 -4.68 13.63
CA GLN A 54 18.45 -5.17 14.70
C GLN A 54 17.14 -5.73 14.12
N VAL A 55 17.17 -6.21 12.88
CA VAL A 55 16.01 -6.85 12.23
C VAL A 55 15.35 -7.94 13.08
N PRO A 56 16.09 -8.81 13.79
CA PRO A 56 15.47 -9.80 14.67
C PRO A 56 14.58 -9.19 15.77
N LEU A 57 14.93 -8.01 16.28
CA LEU A 57 14.12 -7.32 17.30
C LEU A 57 12.83 -6.75 16.70
N ILE A 58 12.88 -6.21 15.47
CA ILE A 58 11.67 -5.74 14.76
C ILE A 58 10.72 -6.91 14.52
N LEU A 59 11.24 -8.07 14.12
CA LEU A 59 10.45 -9.29 13.90
C LEU A 59 9.86 -9.84 15.20
N GLU A 60 10.62 -9.81 16.29
CA GLU A 60 10.13 -10.21 17.61
C GLU A 60 8.94 -9.36 18.06
N GLU A 61 9.02 -8.04 17.87
CA GLU A 61 7.92 -7.12 18.17
C GLU A 61 6.71 -7.34 17.25
N LEU A 62 6.90 -7.61 15.95
CA LEU A 62 5.80 -7.99 15.05
C LEU A 62 5.12 -9.30 15.47
N ALA A 63 5.88 -10.25 16.03
CA ALA A 63 5.33 -11.51 16.52
C ALA A 63 4.53 -11.32 17.82
N LYS A 64 5.00 -10.47 18.74
CA LYS A 64 4.29 -10.12 19.98
C LYS A 64 3.05 -9.26 19.71
N HIS A 65 3.13 -8.35 18.75
CA HIS A 65 2.12 -7.36 18.40
C HIS A 65 1.71 -7.52 16.93
N PRO A 66 0.95 -8.57 16.58
CA PRO A 66 0.59 -8.84 15.20
C PRO A 66 -0.22 -7.69 14.59
N ILE A 67 0.04 -7.43 13.31
CA ILE A 67 -0.69 -6.42 12.54
C ILE A 67 -2.11 -6.95 12.27
N SER A 68 -3.11 -6.15 12.61
CA SER A 68 -4.51 -6.46 12.27
C SER A 68 -5.24 -5.25 11.69
N PHE A 69 -6.20 -5.54 10.82
CA PHE A 69 -7.01 -4.55 10.13
C PHE A 69 -8.45 -4.62 10.61
N HIS A 70 -9.01 -3.49 11.03
CA HIS A 70 -10.38 -3.38 11.50
C HIS A 70 -11.13 -2.32 10.70
N LYS A 71 -12.47 -2.34 10.77
CA LYS A 71 -13.32 -1.30 10.18
C LYS A 71 -13.84 -0.40 11.29
N ALA A 72 -13.61 0.90 11.16
CA ALA A 72 -14.25 1.91 11.99
C ALA A 72 -15.74 2.07 11.62
N ALA A 73 -16.50 2.79 12.46
CA ALA A 73 -17.91 3.05 12.25
C ALA A 73 -18.21 3.84 10.96
N ASP A 74 -17.29 4.71 10.56
CA ASP A 74 -17.35 5.48 9.30
C ASP A 74 -16.91 4.66 8.07
N GLY A 75 -16.55 3.39 8.26
CA GLY A 75 -16.06 2.49 7.23
C GLY A 75 -14.59 2.67 6.88
N SER A 76 -13.86 3.58 7.54
CA SER A 76 -12.41 3.70 7.39
C SER A 76 -11.70 2.47 7.96
N GLN A 77 -10.52 2.18 7.41
CA GLN A 77 -9.71 1.05 7.87
C GLN A 77 -8.79 1.50 9.00
N LEU A 78 -8.93 0.84 10.15
CA LEU A 78 -8.04 0.97 11.29
C LEU A 78 -6.93 -0.09 11.21
N VAL A 79 -5.75 0.28 11.70
CA VAL A 79 -4.56 -0.58 11.73
C VAL A 79 -4.09 -0.69 13.16
N TYR A 80 -3.97 -1.92 13.64
CA TYR A 80 -3.58 -2.22 15.00
C TYR A 80 -2.26 -2.99 15.04
N LEU A 81 -1.47 -2.72 16.08
CA LEU A 81 -0.34 -3.55 16.51
C LEU A 81 -0.72 -4.21 17.84
N GLY A 82 -1.06 -5.50 17.80
CA GLY A 82 -1.71 -6.16 18.92
C GLY A 82 -3.05 -5.46 19.24
N ASN A 83 -3.12 -4.78 20.38
CA ASN A 83 -4.32 -4.06 20.83
C ASN A 83 -4.20 -2.53 20.69
N GLU A 84 -3.07 -2.01 20.20
CA GLU A 84 -2.84 -0.57 20.03
C GLU A 84 -3.31 -0.11 18.65
N ASP A 85 -4.17 0.90 18.58
CA ASP A 85 -4.53 1.58 17.34
C ASP A 85 -3.39 2.49 16.89
N VAL A 86 -2.71 2.09 15.81
CA VAL A 86 -1.58 2.84 15.25
C VAL A 86 -1.95 3.57 13.96
N SER A 87 -3.24 3.67 13.64
CA SER A 87 -3.74 4.20 12.36
C SER A 87 -3.18 5.58 12.02
N LEU A 88 -3.13 6.50 12.99
CA LEU A 88 -2.59 7.84 12.77
C LEU A 88 -1.05 7.85 12.85
N ALA A 89 -0.48 7.08 13.79
CA ALA A 89 0.96 7.01 14.02
C ALA A 89 1.72 6.54 12.78
N ILE A 90 1.25 5.47 12.13
CA ILE A 90 1.90 4.93 10.92
C ILE A 90 1.78 5.84 9.69
N ARG A 91 1.03 6.95 9.77
CA ARG A 91 0.80 7.90 8.66
C ARG A 91 1.55 9.22 8.84
N GLN A 92 2.25 9.39 9.95
CA GLN A 92 3.09 10.55 10.22
C GLN A 92 4.29 10.63 9.27
N ASN A 93 4.87 11.82 9.15
CA ASN A 93 5.95 12.11 8.20
C ASN A 93 7.22 11.32 8.53
N ASP A 94 7.56 11.16 9.81
CA ASP A 94 8.70 10.36 10.26
C ASP A 94 8.61 8.90 9.79
N VAL A 95 7.46 8.25 9.95
CA VAL A 95 7.22 6.88 9.46
C VAL A 95 7.24 6.85 7.92
N THR A 96 6.60 7.82 7.27
CA THR A 96 6.54 7.91 5.81
C THR A 96 7.92 8.06 5.18
N ASN A 97 8.81 8.84 5.80
CA ASN A 97 10.16 9.09 5.33
C ASN A 97 11.13 7.92 5.59
N ASN A 98 10.79 7.06 6.54
CA ASN A 98 11.60 5.91 6.94
C ASN A 98 11.14 4.55 6.36
N VAL A 99 9.91 4.45 5.84
CA VAL A 99 9.38 3.14 5.40
C VAL A 99 10.17 2.48 4.27
N SER A 100 10.85 3.26 3.42
CA SER A 100 11.65 2.70 2.33
C SER A 100 12.87 1.89 2.82
N TRP A 101 13.50 2.25 3.94
CA TRP A 101 14.65 1.47 4.44
C TRP A 101 14.19 0.16 5.10
N VAL A 102 13.12 0.20 5.89
CA VAL A 102 12.55 -0.99 6.53
C VAL A 102 12.00 -1.97 5.48
N SER A 103 11.27 -1.45 4.49
CA SER A 103 10.72 -2.28 3.42
C SER A 103 11.76 -2.82 2.43
N ALA A 104 13.03 -2.38 2.54
CA ALA A 104 14.15 -2.94 1.79
C ALA A 104 14.86 -4.10 2.52
N LEU A 105 14.54 -4.37 3.79
CA LEU A 105 15.13 -5.45 4.59
C LEU A 105 14.52 -6.81 4.20
N PRO A 106 15.31 -7.78 3.68
CA PRO A 106 14.80 -9.04 3.16
C PRO A 106 13.92 -9.83 4.14
N GLU A 107 14.34 -9.93 5.40
CA GLU A 107 13.68 -10.74 6.42
C GLU A 107 12.33 -10.12 6.84
N ILE A 108 12.25 -8.78 6.88
CA ILE A 108 10.98 -8.07 7.09
C ILE A 108 10.04 -8.32 5.91
N ARG A 109 10.56 -8.29 4.68
CA ARG A 109 9.75 -8.57 3.48
C ARG A 109 9.24 -10.00 3.49
N GLU A 110 10.08 -10.97 3.82
CA GLU A 110 9.72 -12.38 3.87
C GLU A 110 8.52 -12.61 4.80
N GLU A 111 8.60 -12.09 6.04
CA GLU A 111 7.51 -12.20 7.01
C GLU A 111 6.22 -11.52 6.52
N LEU A 112 6.31 -10.26 6.08
CA LEU A 112 5.12 -9.50 5.68
C LEU A 112 4.48 -10.04 4.39
N VAL A 113 5.27 -10.52 3.43
CA VAL A 113 4.74 -11.18 2.23
C VAL A 113 4.05 -12.49 2.59
N GLN A 114 4.58 -13.26 3.54
CA GLN A 114 3.92 -14.47 4.02
C GLN A 114 2.57 -14.13 4.67
N GLN A 115 2.49 -13.09 5.49
CA GLN A 115 1.22 -12.60 6.06
C GLN A 115 0.22 -12.16 4.99
N GLN A 116 0.68 -11.37 4.01
CA GLN A 116 -0.17 -10.91 2.90
C GLN A 116 -0.75 -12.08 2.12
N ARG A 117 0.08 -13.06 1.75
CA ARG A 117 -0.37 -14.27 1.03
C ARG A 117 -1.35 -15.11 1.84
N ARG A 118 -1.19 -15.22 3.17
CA ARG A 118 -2.17 -15.88 4.05
C ARG A 118 -3.54 -15.19 3.96
N ILE A 119 -3.57 -13.86 4.06
CA ILE A 119 -4.82 -13.09 3.93
C ILE A 119 -5.45 -13.26 2.52
N ALA A 120 -4.61 -13.44 1.49
CA ALA A 120 -5.07 -13.63 0.11
C ALA A 120 -5.72 -15.00 -0.20
N GLN A 121 -5.66 -15.96 0.73
CA GLN A 121 -6.21 -17.30 0.50
C GLN A 121 -7.74 -17.32 0.59
N GLU A 122 -8.34 -16.30 1.21
CA GLU A 122 -9.77 -16.26 1.49
C GLU A 122 -10.52 -15.33 0.53
N GLY A 123 -11.35 -15.92 -0.34
CA GLY A 123 -12.30 -15.18 -1.16
C GLY A 123 -11.66 -14.18 -2.14
N GLY A 124 -12.43 -13.16 -2.51
CA GLY A 124 -11.99 -12.11 -3.43
C GLY A 124 -11.23 -11.04 -2.66
N ILE A 125 -10.07 -10.64 -3.17
CA ILE A 125 -9.20 -9.68 -2.49
C ILE A 125 -8.63 -8.67 -3.45
N ILE A 126 -8.51 -7.44 -2.97
CA ILE A 126 -7.78 -6.37 -3.62
C ILE A 126 -6.68 -5.87 -2.70
N MET A 127 -5.45 -5.90 -3.20
CA MET A 127 -4.27 -5.46 -2.46
C MET A 127 -3.62 -4.29 -3.17
N ASP A 128 -3.31 -3.22 -2.42
CA ASP A 128 -2.50 -2.13 -2.94
C ASP A 128 -1.08 -2.11 -2.34
N GLY A 129 -0.09 -1.82 -3.19
CA GLY A 129 1.32 -1.90 -2.80
C GLY A 129 2.30 -1.34 -3.81
N ARG A 130 3.48 -1.98 -3.91
CA ARG A 130 4.58 -1.62 -4.81
C ARG A 130 5.02 -2.79 -5.70
N ASP A 131 4.86 -4.01 -5.21
CA ASP A 131 5.27 -5.25 -5.84
C ASP A 131 4.23 -6.37 -5.65
N ILE A 132 2.94 -6.01 -5.57
CA ILE A 132 1.87 -6.97 -5.39
C ILE A 132 1.80 -7.91 -6.59
N GLY A 133 1.66 -7.38 -7.81
CA GLY A 133 1.52 -8.18 -9.03
C GLY A 133 2.80 -8.86 -9.50
N THR A 134 3.97 -8.47 -8.95
CA THR A 134 5.28 -9.05 -9.31
C THR A 134 5.80 -10.06 -8.29
N VAL A 135 5.46 -9.91 -7.01
CA VAL A 135 6.06 -10.71 -5.92
C VAL A 135 5.00 -11.32 -5.02
N VAL A 136 4.04 -10.53 -4.52
CA VAL A 136 3.09 -11.02 -3.51
C VAL A 136 2.08 -11.99 -4.13
N LEU A 137 1.42 -11.53 -5.20
CA LEU A 137 0.39 -12.21 -5.98
C LEU A 137 0.79 -12.24 -7.47
N PRO A 138 1.84 -12.98 -7.84
CA PRO A 138 2.28 -13.09 -9.25
C PRO A 138 1.23 -13.76 -10.13
N ASP A 139 0.27 -14.48 -9.54
CA ASP A 139 -0.83 -15.15 -10.25
C ASP A 139 -2.17 -14.40 -10.09
N ALA A 140 -2.17 -13.13 -9.68
CA ALA A 140 -3.38 -12.32 -9.62
C ALA A 140 -4.04 -12.20 -10.99
N GLU A 141 -5.36 -12.42 -11.08
CA GLU A 141 -6.11 -12.39 -12.33
C GLU A 141 -6.20 -10.97 -12.93
N LEU A 142 -6.14 -9.94 -12.09
CA LEU A 142 -6.07 -8.55 -12.55
C LEU A 142 -4.91 -7.82 -11.86
N LYS A 143 -4.00 -7.28 -12.67
CA LYS A 143 -2.87 -6.46 -12.20
C LYS A 143 -2.96 -5.08 -12.84
N ILE A 144 -3.00 -4.04 -12.00
CA ILE A 144 -3.01 -2.64 -12.41
C ILE A 144 -1.75 -1.97 -11.87
N PHE A 145 -1.06 -1.19 -12.70
CA PHE A 145 0.03 -0.34 -12.26
C PHE A 145 -0.36 1.13 -12.48
N LEU A 146 -0.75 1.82 -11.42
CA LEU A 146 -1.15 3.22 -11.47
C LEU A 146 0.09 4.11 -11.49
N VAL A 147 0.13 5.06 -12.42
CA VAL A 147 1.13 6.14 -12.46
C VAL A 147 0.44 7.50 -12.43
N ALA A 148 1.19 8.52 -12.02
CA ALA A 148 0.82 9.93 -12.13
C ALA A 148 2.10 10.77 -11.99
N SER A 149 2.06 12.02 -12.49
CA SER A 149 3.16 12.96 -12.32
C SER A 149 3.50 13.17 -10.82
N VAL A 150 4.75 13.47 -10.50
CA VAL A 150 5.16 13.77 -9.11
C VAL A 150 4.36 14.97 -8.57
N GLU A 151 4.15 15.98 -9.42
CA GLU A 151 3.38 17.19 -9.09
C GLU A 151 1.96 16.85 -8.63
N GLU A 152 1.21 16.10 -9.45
CA GLU A 152 -0.16 15.69 -9.16
C GLU A 152 -0.24 14.89 -7.85
N ARG A 153 0.75 14.01 -7.63
CA ARG A 153 0.82 13.18 -6.41
C ARG A 153 1.17 14.01 -5.18
N ALA A 154 2.00 15.04 -5.31
CA ALA A 154 2.29 16.00 -4.26
C ALA A 154 1.04 16.84 -3.94
N GLU A 155 0.31 17.33 -4.94
CA GLU A 155 -0.94 18.07 -4.72
C GLU A 155 -2.00 17.25 -3.98
N ARG A 156 -2.21 16.00 -4.40
CA ARG A 156 -3.14 15.07 -3.72
C ARG A 156 -2.75 14.88 -2.25
N ARG A 157 -1.48 14.61 -2.00
CA ARG A 157 -0.97 14.37 -0.63
C ARG A 157 -1.00 15.63 0.23
N TYR A 158 -0.72 16.79 -0.35
CA TYR A 158 -0.81 18.07 0.33
C TYR A 158 -2.25 18.34 0.80
N LYS A 159 -3.24 18.16 -0.08
CA LYS A 159 -4.67 18.26 0.27
C LYS A 159 -5.05 17.29 1.39
N GLU A 160 -4.64 16.03 1.30
CA GLU A 160 -4.89 15.04 2.36
C GLU A 160 -4.27 15.41 3.70
N ASN A 161 -3.08 16.01 3.70
CA ASN A 161 -2.39 16.43 4.91
C ASN A 161 -3.12 17.61 5.57
N LEU A 162 -3.57 18.59 4.78
CA LEU A 162 -4.37 19.71 5.29
C LEU A 162 -5.68 19.24 5.94
N GLU A 163 -6.38 18.29 5.31
CA GLU A 163 -7.61 17.70 5.88
C GLU A 163 -7.38 16.98 7.21
N LYS A 164 -6.18 16.43 7.41
CA LYS A 164 -5.79 15.70 8.63
C LYS A 164 -5.08 16.58 9.66
N GLY A 165 -4.91 17.87 9.39
CA GLY A 165 -4.18 18.79 10.27
C GLY A 165 -2.69 18.50 10.37
N ILE A 166 -2.09 17.88 9.34
CA ILE A 166 -0.65 17.61 9.26
C ILE A 166 0.01 18.81 8.58
N GLU A 167 0.88 19.51 9.31
CA GLU A 167 1.68 20.60 8.75
C GLU A 167 2.63 20.06 7.68
N THR A 168 2.63 20.68 6.50
CA THR A 168 3.40 20.21 5.35
C THR A 168 3.70 21.37 4.42
N ASP A 169 4.94 21.46 3.95
CA ASP A 169 5.34 22.35 2.88
C ASP A 169 5.24 21.62 1.52
N PHE A 170 4.69 22.27 0.51
CA PHE A 170 4.41 21.64 -0.79
C PHE A 170 5.67 21.21 -1.53
N GLU A 171 6.68 22.07 -1.60
CA GLU A 171 7.94 21.77 -2.29
C GLU A 171 8.72 20.66 -1.58
N THR A 172 8.79 20.74 -0.25
CA THR A 172 9.38 19.68 0.58
C THR A 172 8.69 18.35 0.35
N LEU A 173 7.35 18.33 0.35
CA LEU A 173 6.57 17.11 0.12
C LEU A 173 6.82 16.50 -1.26
N LYS A 174 6.92 17.34 -2.29
CA LYS A 174 7.21 16.92 -3.65
C LYS A 174 8.60 16.27 -3.75
N GLU A 175 9.61 16.86 -3.11
CA GLU A 175 10.96 16.29 -3.02
C GLU A 175 10.95 14.95 -2.27
N GLU A 176 10.26 14.87 -1.12
CA GLU A 176 10.13 13.64 -0.33
C GLU A 176 9.48 12.51 -1.14
N ILE A 177 8.42 12.82 -1.89
CA ILE A 177 7.74 11.86 -2.77
C ILE A 177 8.69 11.37 -3.86
N ALA A 178 9.41 12.28 -4.53
CA ALA A 178 10.37 11.91 -5.58
C ALA A 178 11.51 11.04 -5.02
N ALA A 179 12.06 11.42 -3.87
CA ALA A 179 13.11 10.67 -3.19
C ALA A 179 12.64 9.27 -2.78
N ARG A 180 11.38 9.15 -2.32
CA ARG A 180 10.78 7.88 -1.99
C ARG A 180 10.60 6.99 -3.21
N ASP A 181 10.08 7.53 -4.32
CA ASP A 181 9.91 6.75 -5.55
C ASP A 181 11.26 6.27 -6.10
N TYR A 182 12.30 7.09 -6.01
CA TYR A 182 13.66 6.69 -6.36
C TYR A 182 14.12 5.50 -5.52
N LYS A 183 14.00 5.57 -4.19
CA LYS A 183 14.37 4.48 -3.26
C LYS A 183 13.57 3.20 -3.55
N ASP A 184 12.25 3.33 -3.72
CA ASP A 184 11.35 2.19 -3.97
C ASP A 184 11.66 1.53 -5.33
N SER A 185 12.07 2.28 -6.35
CA SER A 185 12.39 1.76 -7.70
C SER A 185 13.81 1.19 -7.82
N HIS A 186 14.76 1.67 -7.01
CA HIS A 186 16.19 1.26 -7.07
C HIS A 186 16.60 0.26 -6.00
N ARG A 187 15.69 -0.16 -5.11
CA ARG A 187 16.01 -1.19 -4.11
C ARG A 187 16.35 -2.52 -4.78
N LYS A 188 17.32 -3.24 -4.22
CA LYS A 188 17.80 -4.54 -4.73
C LYS A 188 16.72 -5.62 -4.69
N VAL A 189 15.86 -5.59 -3.68
CA VAL A 189 14.82 -6.60 -3.45
C VAL A 189 13.46 -6.00 -3.78
N SER A 190 12.71 -6.67 -4.66
CA SER A 190 11.35 -6.29 -5.06
C SER A 190 11.20 -4.82 -5.52
N PRO A 191 11.99 -4.31 -6.48
CA PRO A 191 11.88 -2.92 -6.92
C PRO A 191 10.45 -2.58 -7.41
N LEU A 192 10.03 -1.33 -7.20
CA LEU A 192 8.79 -0.81 -7.75
C LEU A 192 8.85 -0.88 -9.28
N LYS A 193 8.10 -1.80 -9.85
CA LYS A 193 8.05 -2.10 -11.28
C LYS A 193 6.68 -2.69 -11.61
N ALA A 194 6.15 -2.36 -12.79
CA ALA A 194 4.96 -3.02 -13.31
C ALA A 194 5.27 -4.51 -13.61
N ALA A 195 4.32 -5.40 -13.30
CA ALA A 195 4.37 -6.76 -13.82
C ALA A 195 4.23 -6.74 -15.35
N GLU A 196 4.77 -7.75 -16.03
CA GLU A 196 4.76 -7.80 -17.50
C GLU A 196 3.34 -7.84 -18.08
N ASP A 197 2.41 -8.42 -17.33
CA ASP A 197 0.99 -8.53 -17.64
C ASP A 197 0.13 -7.47 -16.93
N ALA A 198 0.74 -6.47 -16.28
CA ALA A 198 -0.01 -5.39 -15.63
C ALA A 198 -0.51 -4.37 -16.64
N LEU A 199 -1.76 -3.92 -16.45
CA LEU A 199 -2.29 -2.75 -17.15
C LEU A 199 -1.72 -1.48 -16.50
N VAL A 200 -0.84 -0.79 -17.21
CA VAL A 200 -0.33 0.51 -16.78
C VAL A 200 -1.37 1.58 -17.08
N PHE A 201 -1.72 2.38 -16.07
CA PHE A 201 -2.72 3.44 -16.21
C PHE A 201 -2.23 4.76 -15.60
N ASP A 202 -2.08 5.78 -16.45
CA ASP A 202 -1.75 7.14 -16.03
C ASP A 202 -3.00 7.86 -15.56
N THR A 203 -2.97 8.27 -14.29
CA THR A 203 -4.08 8.92 -13.60
C THR A 203 -3.90 10.43 -13.48
N THR A 204 -2.90 11.01 -14.17
CA THR A 204 -2.68 12.47 -14.21
C THR A 204 -3.90 13.14 -14.84
N GLY A 205 -4.53 14.07 -14.12
CA GLY A 205 -5.76 14.74 -14.57
C GLY A 205 -7.01 13.86 -14.66
N VAL A 206 -6.95 12.60 -14.19
CA VAL A 206 -8.11 11.68 -14.17
C VAL A 206 -8.75 11.73 -12.77
N SER A 207 -10.08 11.87 -12.71
CA SER A 207 -10.80 11.86 -11.44
C SER A 207 -10.78 10.46 -10.79
N ILE A 208 -10.98 10.40 -9.48
CA ILE A 208 -11.03 9.12 -8.74
C ILE A 208 -12.12 8.21 -9.32
N GLU A 209 -13.28 8.77 -9.65
CA GLU A 209 -14.41 8.04 -10.25
C GLU A 209 -14.02 7.44 -11.60
N GLY A 210 -13.32 8.20 -12.45
CA GLY A 210 -12.82 7.70 -13.72
C GLY A 210 -11.83 6.55 -13.56
N VAL A 211 -10.94 6.64 -12.55
CA VAL A 211 -10.01 5.54 -12.25
C VAL A 211 -10.73 4.31 -11.71
N VAL A 212 -11.69 4.49 -10.80
CA VAL A 212 -12.52 3.41 -10.26
C VAL A 212 -13.29 2.72 -11.38
N GLN A 213 -13.97 3.48 -12.24
CA GLN A 213 -14.73 2.93 -13.36
C GLN A 213 -13.83 2.08 -14.27
N PHE A 214 -12.67 2.61 -14.66
CA PHE A 214 -11.73 1.89 -15.54
C PHE A 214 -11.34 0.53 -14.95
N ILE A 215 -10.94 0.48 -13.67
CA ILE A 215 -10.49 -0.77 -13.06
C ILE A 215 -11.67 -1.71 -12.79
N GLN A 216 -12.82 -1.17 -12.36
CA GLN A 216 -14.01 -1.96 -12.08
C GLN A 216 -14.53 -2.67 -13.34
N GLU A 217 -14.56 -2.00 -14.49
CA GLU A 217 -14.93 -2.62 -15.77
C GLU A 217 -13.99 -3.78 -16.17
N LYS A 218 -12.70 -3.72 -15.80
CA LYS A 218 -11.77 -4.83 -16.02
C LYS A 218 -12.01 -5.97 -15.03
N ALA A 219 -12.24 -5.63 -13.76
CA ALA A 219 -12.51 -6.61 -12.72
C ALA A 219 -13.77 -7.42 -13.01
N GLU A 220 -14.87 -6.75 -13.38
CA GLU A 220 -16.15 -7.41 -13.72
C GLU A 220 -15.99 -8.37 -14.90
N LYS A 221 -15.25 -7.97 -15.95
CA LYS A 221 -14.95 -8.88 -17.07
C LYS A 221 -14.17 -10.11 -16.65
N MET A 222 -13.22 -9.99 -15.73
CA MET A 222 -12.47 -11.13 -15.22
C MET A 222 -13.34 -12.03 -14.34
N VAL A 223 -14.25 -11.45 -13.53
CA VAL A 223 -15.20 -12.19 -12.71
C VAL A 223 -16.20 -12.99 -13.56
N ASP A 224 -16.66 -12.44 -14.68
CA ASP A 224 -17.60 -13.11 -15.59
C ASP A 224 -16.93 -14.25 -16.40
N LEU A 225 -15.63 -14.14 -16.66
CA LEU A 225 -14.85 -15.15 -17.39
C LEU A 225 -14.36 -16.30 -16.49
N ALA A 226 -14.42 -16.14 -15.16
CA ALA A 226 -13.81 -17.02 -14.18
C ALA A 226 -14.74 -18.13 -13.69
#